data_AF-A0A4P5X4C4-F1
#
_entry.id   AF-A0A4P5X4C4-F1
#
_cell.length_a   1.000
_cell.length_b   1.000
_cell.length_c   1.000
_cell.angle_alpha   90.00
_cell.angle_beta   90.00
_cell.angle_gamma   90.00
#
_symmetry.space_group_name_H-M   'P 1'
#
loop_
_entity.id
_entity.type
_entity.pdbx_description
1 polymer ?
#
loop_
_entity_poly.entity_id
_entity_poly.type
_entity_poly.pdbx_seq_one_letter_code
_entity_poly.pdbx_strand_id
1 'polypeptide(L)'
;MLFLQPKEVTFASQTWVDVSAVVVDRAASRVVREWDDTGPFVRFADVPERMVTVRVVQNITRGDLSAPALGSEGLLSFTTAPTAADAGRKRCTVNGIVTGVTYDLGRAGGGTRFGGALSAMGMSATRTITIVATSVNTQLDPVVLTDVNNLK
;
A
#
# COMPACT_ATOMS: atom_id res chain seq x y z
N MET A 1 8.86 -6.87 1.06
CA MET A 1 8.01 -5.79 1.58
C MET A 1 8.68 -4.45 1.36
N LEU A 2 7.97 -3.48 0.78
CA LEU A 2 8.38 -2.08 0.62
C LEU A 2 7.43 -1.21 1.45
N PHE A 3 7.96 -0.30 2.25
CA PHE A 3 7.21 0.59 3.13
C PHE A 3 7.46 2.05 2.74
N LEU A 4 6.39 2.79 2.49
CA LEU A 4 6.41 4.17 2.01
C LEU A 4 5.45 5.02 2.85
N GLN A 5 5.76 6.30 3.02
CA GLN A 5 4.92 7.23 3.80
C GLN A 5 4.49 8.43 2.94
N PRO A 6 3.71 8.22 1.88
CA PRO A 6 3.13 9.34 1.13
C PRO A 6 2.07 10.05 1.98
N LYS A 7 1.95 11.37 1.84
CA LYS A 7 0.91 12.15 2.55
C LYS A 7 -0.48 11.98 1.92
N GLU A 8 -0.51 11.72 0.62
CA GLU A 8 -1.72 11.55 -0.18
C GLU A 8 -1.54 10.42 -1.18
N VAL A 9 -2.64 9.76 -1.50
CA VAL A 9 -2.71 8.68 -2.48
C VAL A 9 -3.97 8.88 -3.31
N THR A 10 -3.87 8.75 -4.63
CA THR A 10 -5.03 8.79 -5.52
C THR A 10 -5.33 7.37 -6.00
N PHE A 11 -6.58 6.92 -5.86
CA PHE A 11 -7.08 5.66 -6.40
C PHE A 11 -8.26 5.92 -7.34
N ALA A 12 -8.12 5.53 -8.60
CA ALA A 12 -9.04 5.90 -9.67
C ALA A 12 -9.23 7.43 -9.72
N SER A 13 -10.42 7.93 -9.37
CA SER A 13 -10.74 9.37 -9.29
C SER A 13 -10.79 9.92 -7.86
N GLN A 14 -10.57 9.09 -6.85
CA GLN A 14 -10.64 9.47 -5.44
C GLN A 14 -9.24 9.77 -4.90
N THR A 15 -9.11 10.86 -4.15
CA THR A 15 -7.86 11.19 -3.45
C THR A 15 -8.05 10.97 -1.95
N TRP A 16 -7.18 10.16 -1.36
CA TRP A 16 -7.11 9.89 0.07
C TRP A 16 -5.97 10.72 0.66
N VAL A 17 -6.32 11.59 1.60
CA VAL A 17 -5.38 12.43 2.35
C VAL A 17 -5.07 11.80 3.71
N ASP A 18 -4.09 12.34 4.44
CA ASP A 18 -3.69 11.83 5.76
C ASP A 18 -3.31 10.34 5.73
N VAL A 19 -2.68 9.91 4.64
CA VAL A 19 -2.13 8.57 4.49
C VAL A 19 -0.89 8.47 5.39
N SER A 20 -0.91 7.50 6.31
CA SER A 20 0.19 7.30 7.25
C SER A 20 1.23 6.32 6.70
N ALA A 21 0.79 5.34 5.89
CA ALA A 21 1.66 4.40 5.25
C ALA A 21 1.04 3.78 3.99
N VAL A 22 1.90 3.43 3.04
CA VAL A 22 1.61 2.50 1.95
C VAL A 22 2.61 1.36 2.02
N VAL A 23 2.10 0.15 2.18
CA VAL A 23 2.90 -1.07 2.24
C VAL A 23 2.67 -1.87 0.97
N VAL A 24 3.73 -2.15 0.23
CA VAL A 24 3.69 -3.01 -0.95
C VAL A 24 4.35 -4.33 -0.58
N ASP A 25 3.55 -5.37 -0.51
CA ASP A 25 4.01 -6.72 -0.23
C ASP A 25 3.99 -7.59 -1.48
N ARG A 26 4.98 -8.47 -1.60
CA ARG A 26 5.13 -9.41 -2.71
C ARG A 26 5.26 -10.80 -2.10
N ALA A 27 4.28 -11.66 -2.36
CA ALA A 27 4.24 -13.02 -1.86
C ALA A 27 4.19 -14.01 -3.03
N ALA A 28 4.89 -15.13 -2.88
CA ALA A 28 4.72 -16.29 -3.75
C ALA A 28 3.36 -16.92 -3.43
N SER A 29 2.43 -16.96 -4.38
CA SER A 29 1.16 -17.69 -4.19
C SER A 29 1.34 -19.18 -4.48
N ARG A 30 2.29 -19.54 -5.36
CA ARG A 30 2.64 -20.92 -5.67
C ARG A 30 4.14 -21.07 -5.84
N VAL A 31 4.71 -22.06 -5.15
CA VAL A 31 6.13 -22.41 -5.26
C VAL A 31 6.25 -23.81 -5.83
N VAL A 32 6.97 -23.94 -6.93
CA VAL A 32 7.32 -25.24 -7.53
C VAL A 32 8.74 -25.58 -7.08
N ARG A 33 8.94 -26.81 -6.62
CA ARG A 33 10.23 -27.31 -6.17
C ARG A 33 10.49 -28.70 -6.73
N GLU A 34 11.69 -28.95 -7.18
CA GLU A 34 12.18 -30.25 -7.64
C GLU A 34 13.39 -30.64 -6.81
N TRP A 35 13.39 -31.88 -6.32
CA TRP A 35 14.48 -32.44 -5.52
C TRP A 35 15.25 -33.47 -6.35
N ASP A 36 16.53 -33.61 -6.05
CA ASP A 36 17.39 -34.66 -6.60
C ASP A 36 17.83 -35.58 -5.46
N ASP A 37 18.16 -36.83 -5.78
CA ASP A 37 18.63 -37.82 -4.82
C ASP A 37 20.11 -37.63 -4.47
N THR A 38 20.82 -36.73 -5.15
CA THR A 38 22.25 -36.48 -4.93
C THR A 38 22.57 -35.70 -3.65
N GLY A 39 21.58 -35.21 -2.90
CA GLY A 39 21.83 -34.49 -1.66
C GLY A 39 20.58 -33.86 -1.01
N PRO A 40 20.74 -33.17 0.14
CA PRO A 40 19.63 -32.66 0.93
C PRO A 40 19.09 -31.29 0.46
N PHE A 41 19.47 -30.83 -0.74
CA PHE A 41 19.11 -29.50 -1.24
C PHE A 41 18.21 -29.58 -2.47
N VAL A 42 17.31 -28.61 -2.61
CA VAL A 42 16.40 -28.49 -3.75
C VAL A 42 17.22 -28.23 -5.02
N ARG A 43 16.97 -28.99 -6.09
CA ARG A 43 17.64 -28.84 -7.39
C ARG A 43 17.06 -27.70 -8.22
N PHE A 44 15.73 -27.55 -8.21
CA PHE A 44 15.04 -26.47 -8.91
C PHE A 44 13.97 -25.85 -8.02
N ALA A 45 13.88 -24.52 -8.00
CA ALA A 45 12.82 -23.80 -7.32
C ALA A 45 12.34 -22.64 -8.22
N ASP A 46 11.02 -22.56 -8.40
CA ASP A 46 10.39 -21.49 -9.17
C ASP A 46 9.10 -21.01 -8.48
N VAL A 47 8.69 -19.79 -8.83
CA VAL A 47 7.48 -19.13 -8.33
C VAL A 47 6.67 -18.65 -9.54
N PRO A 48 5.91 -19.57 -10.18
CA PRO A 48 5.14 -19.24 -11.39
C PRO A 48 4.02 -18.25 -11.10
N GLU A 49 3.55 -18.18 -9.85
CA GLU A 49 2.46 -17.29 -9.45
C GLU A 49 2.92 -16.42 -8.27
N ARG A 50 2.80 -15.11 -8.46
CA ARG A 50 3.14 -14.09 -7.47
C ARG A 50 1.93 -13.20 -7.27
N MET A 51 1.67 -12.85 -6.01
CA MET A 51 0.66 -11.89 -5.64
C MET A 51 1.33 -10.65 -5.07
N VAL A 52 0.93 -9.49 -5.56
CA VAL A 52 1.36 -8.20 -5.02
C VAL A 52 0.17 -7.56 -4.32
N THR A 53 0.32 -7.33 -3.02
CA THR A 53 -0.71 -6.72 -2.18
C THR A 53 -0.24 -5.35 -1.73
N VAL A 54 -1.06 -4.33 -1.99
CA VAL A 54 -0.82 -2.96 -1.55
C VAL A 54 -1.79 -2.64 -0.42
N ARG A 55 -1.26 -2.25 0.73
CA ARG A 55 -2.05 -1.81 1.88
C ARG A 55 -1.85 -0.31 2.07
N VAL A 56 -2.93 0.45 2.00
CA VAL A 56 -2.94 1.88 2.29
C VAL A 56 -3.52 2.06 3.68
N VAL A 57 -2.71 2.57 4.60
CA VAL A 57 -3.12 2.90 5.97
C VAL A 57 -3.34 4.40 6.03
N GLN A 58 -4.54 4.79 6.42
CA GLN A 58 -5.00 6.17 6.46
C GLN A 58 -5.55 6.51 7.84
N ASN A 59 -5.20 7.68 8.35
CA ASN A 59 -5.84 8.23 9.54
C ASN A 59 -7.18 8.87 9.14
N ILE A 60 -8.27 8.49 9.79
CA ILE A 60 -9.58 9.05 9.51
C ILE A 60 -9.72 10.36 10.28
N THR A 61 -9.79 11.48 9.56
CA THR A 61 -10.17 12.78 10.11
C THR A 61 -11.69 12.98 10.04
N ARG A 62 -12.23 13.88 10.88
CA ARG A 62 -13.68 14.14 10.92
C ARG A 62 -14.14 14.70 9.56
N GLY A 63 -14.83 13.89 8.77
CA GLY A 63 -15.41 14.27 7.48
C GLY A 63 -15.02 13.37 6.31
N ASP A 64 -13.94 12.59 6.43
CA ASP A 64 -13.53 11.63 5.40
C ASP A 64 -14.11 10.24 5.69
N LEU A 65 -15.33 10.00 5.20
CA LEU A 65 -15.99 8.70 5.25
C LEU A 65 -16.08 8.03 3.87
N SER A 66 -15.54 8.65 2.81
CA SER A 66 -15.54 8.04 1.49
C SER A 66 -14.52 6.91 1.45
N ALA A 67 -14.98 5.68 1.64
CA ALA A 67 -14.19 4.49 1.39
C ALA A 67 -14.46 3.99 -0.03
N PRO A 68 -13.45 3.42 -0.72
CA PRO A 68 -13.70 2.75 -1.98
C PRO A 68 -14.60 1.52 -1.76
N ALA A 69 -15.41 1.21 -2.76
CA ALA A 69 -16.20 -0.02 -2.76
C ALA A 69 -15.28 -1.24 -2.92
N LEU A 70 -15.64 -2.36 -2.27
CA LEU A 70 -14.99 -3.64 -2.52
C LEU A 70 -15.20 -4.06 -3.97
N GLY A 71 -14.16 -4.62 -4.60
CA GLY A 71 -14.16 -4.98 -6.01
C GLY A 71 -13.97 -3.80 -6.97
N SER A 72 -13.82 -2.56 -6.47
CA SER A 72 -13.48 -1.44 -7.34
C SER A 72 -12.08 -1.61 -7.91
N GLU A 73 -11.97 -1.50 -9.23
CA GLU A 73 -10.72 -1.48 -9.97
C GLU A 73 -10.28 -0.04 -10.23
N GLY A 74 -8.98 0.22 -10.14
CA GLY A 74 -8.45 1.55 -10.38
C GLY A 74 -6.94 1.61 -10.42
N LEU A 75 -6.44 2.72 -10.95
CA LEU A 75 -5.04 3.10 -10.85
C LEU A 75 -4.80 3.74 -9.49
N LEU A 76 -3.96 3.11 -8.68
CA LEU A 76 -3.39 3.69 -7.48
C LEU A 76 -2.12 4.47 -7.86
N SER A 77 -2.03 5.72 -7.45
CA SER A 77 -0.85 6.55 -7.69
C SER A 77 -0.52 7.40 -6.47
N PHE A 78 0.78 7.52 -6.17
CA PHE A 78 1.26 8.38 -5.09
C PHE A 78 2.72 8.75 -5.31
N THR A 79 3.16 9.83 -4.67
CA THR A 79 4.55 10.29 -4.73
C THR A 79 5.22 10.03 -3.40
N THR A 80 6.42 9.47 -3.44
CA THR A 80 7.26 9.26 -2.26
C THR A 80 8.64 9.84 -2.48
N ALA A 81 9.24 10.39 -1.42
CA ALA A 81 10.64 10.79 -1.40
C ALA A 81 11.35 9.96 -0.32
N PRO A 82 12.52 9.36 -0.60
CA PRO A 82 13.27 8.59 0.40
C PRO A 82 13.75 9.45 1.57
N THR A 83 13.89 10.76 1.36
CA THR A 83 14.28 11.75 2.38
C THR A 83 13.28 12.90 2.34
N ALA A 84 13.14 13.65 3.45
CA ALA A 84 12.26 14.81 3.50
C ALA A 84 12.68 15.94 2.53
N ALA A 85 13.84 15.83 1.89
CA ALA A 85 14.28 16.72 0.82
C ALA A 85 13.67 16.29 -0.53
N ASP A 86 13.28 17.27 -1.35
CA ASP A 86 12.62 17.06 -2.65
C ASP A 86 13.50 16.39 -3.72
N ALA A 87 14.78 16.17 -3.43
CA ALA A 87 15.66 15.42 -4.30
C ALA A 87 15.27 13.93 -4.34
N GLY A 88 14.97 13.42 -5.54
CA GLY A 88 14.69 11.99 -5.75
C GLY A 88 13.24 11.57 -5.49
N ARG A 89 12.27 12.47 -5.65
CA ARG A 89 10.84 12.12 -5.65
C ARG A 89 10.56 11.07 -6.75
N LYS A 90 9.97 9.96 -6.34
CA LYS A 90 9.49 8.90 -7.22
C LYS A 90 7.97 8.84 -7.18
N ARG A 91 7.35 8.75 -8.36
CA ARG A 91 5.94 8.46 -8.51
C ARG A 91 5.77 6.94 -8.61
N CYS A 92 5.00 6.38 -7.70
CA CYS A 92 4.58 5.00 -7.72
C CYS A 92 3.20 4.93 -8.36
N THR A 93 3.03 4.03 -9.33
CA THR A 93 1.75 3.72 -9.97
C THR A 93 1.52 2.22 -9.99
N VAL A 94 0.31 1.79 -9.66
CA VAL A 94 -0.07 0.38 -9.67
C VAL A 94 -1.56 0.26 -9.98
N ASN A 95 -1.93 -0.55 -10.97
CA ASN A 95 -3.33 -0.92 -11.19
C ASN A 95 -3.71 -2.02 -10.22
N GLY A 96 -4.94 -2.01 -9.71
CA GLY A 96 -5.38 -3.06 -8.82
C GLY A 96 -6.85 -2.97 -8.44
N ILE A 97 -7.28 -3.98 -7.68
CA ILE A 97 -8.66 -4.14 -7.22
C ILE A 97 -8.68 -4.07 -5.70
N VAL A 98 -9.62 -3.31 -5.14
CA VAL A 98 -9.84 -3.25 -3.70
C VAL A 98 -10.45 -4.56 -3.21
N THR A 99 -9.73 -5.29 -2.36
CA THR A 99 -10.17 -6.59 -1.82
C THR A 99 -10.58 -6.52 -0.36
N GLY A 100 -10.22 -5.46 0.36
CA GLY A 100 -10.59 -5.31 1.76
C GLY A 100 -10.52 -3.87 2.24
N VAL A 101 -11.44 -3.51 3.13
CA VAL A 101 -11.39 -2.26 3.89
C VAL A 101 -11.64 -2.60 5.34
N THR A 102 -10.64 -2.36 6.18
CA THR A 102 -10.70 -2.63 7.61
C THR A 102 -10.57 -1.33 8.37
N TYR A 103 -11.38 -1.18 9.42
CA TYR A 103 -11.35 -0.03 10.31
C TYR A 103 -10.85 -0.49 11.67
N ASP A 104 -9.87 0.22 12.20
CA ASP A 104 -9.41 0.04 13.56
C ASP A 104 -9.71 1.32 14.34
N LEU A 105 -10.56 1.18 15.36
CA LEU A 105 -10.97 2.23 16.27
C LEU A 105 -10.21 2.05 17.57
N GLY A 106 -8.98 2.55 17.59
CA GLY A 106 -8.17 2.57 18.80
C GLY A 106 -8.66 3.64 19.77
N ARG A 107 -8.83 3.28 21.05
CA ARG A 107 -8.67 4.28 22.12
C ARG A 107 -7.19 4.67 22.12
N ALA A 108 -6.85 5.91 21.80
CA ALA A 108 -5.49 6.37 22.06
C ALA A 108 -5.25 6.21 23.57
N GLY A 109 -4.36 5.29 23.90
CA GLY A 109 -3.95 5.03 25.27
C GLY A 109 -3.51 6.33 25.94
N GLY A 110 -3.98 6.53 27.17
CA GLY A 110 -3.80 7.73 27.95
C GLY A 110 -2.34 8.22 28.01
N GLY A 111 -2.13 9.40 27.47
CA GLY A 111 -0.93 10.21 27.63
C GLY A 111 -1.28 11.65 27.28
N THR A 112 -1.44 12.48 28.30
CA THR A 112 -1.50 13.96 28.29
C THR A 112 -0.65 14.56 27.14
N ARG A 113 -1.10 15.53 26.32
CA ARG A 113 -1.60 16.88 26.66
C ARG A 113 -2.47 17.49 25.54
N PHE A 114 -3.33 18.40 26.01
CA PHE A 114 -4.34 19.22 25.34
C PHE A 114 -3.87 20.05 24.14
N GLY A 115 -4.73 20.15 23.10
CA GLY A 115 -4.72 21.27 22.16
C GLY A 115 -5.51 21.06 20.85
N GLY A 116 -6.85 21.00 20.89
CA GLY A 116 -7.69 21.25 19.69
C GLY A 116 -8.87 20.28 19.45
N ALA A 117 -10.08 20.77 19.75
CA ALA A 117 -11.44 20.34 19.40
C ALA A 117 -11.68 19.09 18.49
N LEU A 118 -11.27 17.92 18.99
CA LEU A 118 -11.73 16.54 18.69
C LEU A 118 -10.97 15.51 19.54
N SER A 119 -9.85 15.95 20.11
CA SER A 119 -9.03 15.24 21.12
C SER A 119 -9.70 15.03 22.49
N ALA A 120 -11.02 15.18 22.64
CA ALA A 120 -11.67 15.10 23.97
C ALA A 120 -11.92 13.66 24.45
N MET A 121 -11.89 12.67 23.54
CA MET A 121 -11.95 11.24 23.89
C MET A 121 -10.74 10.43 23.38
N GLY A 122 -9.76 11.09 22.76
CA GLY A 122 -8.54 10.44 22.25
C GLY A 122 -8.81 9.26 21.31
N MET A 123 -9.94 9.18 20.61
CA MET A 123 -10.19 8.04 19.73
C MET A 123 -9.46 8.28 18.41
N SER A 124 -8.50 7.41 18.09
CA SER A 124 -7.81 7.41 16.80
C SER A 124 -8.49 6.37 15.93
N ALA A 125 -9.02 6.80 14.80
CA ALA A 125 -9.61 5.91 13.80
C ALA A 125 -8.61 5.75 12.66
N THR A 126 -8.24 4.52 12.36
CA THR A 126 -7.40 4.20 11.20
C THR A 126 -8.18 3.30 10.25
N ARG A 127 -7.98 3.52 8.96
CA ARG A 127 -8.55 2.71 7.88
C ARG A 127 -7.40 2.06 7.12
N THR A 128 -7.47 0.74 6.97
CA THR A 128 -6.57 -0.02 6.11
C THR A 128 -7.34 -0.48 4.88
N ILE A 129 -6.92 0.00 3.71
CA ILE A 129 -7.46 -0.39 2.41
C ILE A 129 -6.47 -1.38 1.80
N THR A 130 -6.94 -2.58 1.46
CA THR A 130 -6.16 -3.64 0.83
C THR A 130 -6.51 -3.72 -0.65
N ILE A 131 -5.48 -3.64 -1.48
CA ILE A 131 -5.56 -3.67 -2.94
C ILE A 131 -4.70 -4.82 -3.43
N VAL A 132 -5.23 -5.66 -4.31
CA VAL A 132 -4.43 -6.64 -5.05
C VAL A 132 -4.05 -6.03 -6.38
N ALA A 133 -2.76 -5.94 -6.64
CA ALA A 133 -2.27 -5.34 -7.87
C ALA A 133 -2.53 -6.26 -9.06
N THR A 134 -2.97 -5.68 -10.17
CA THR A 134 -3.18 -6.35 -11.45
C THR A 134 -2.13 -5.86 -12.44
N SER A 135 -1.54 -6.78 -13.19
CA SER A 135 -0.61 -6.44 -14.27
C SER A 135 -1.31 -6.60 -15.61
N VAL A 136 -1.18 -5.60 -16.47
CA VAL A 136 -1.63 -5.68 -17.88
C VAL A 136 -0.77 -6.65 -18.69
N ASN A 137 0.50 -6.83 -18.28
CA ASN A 137 1.45 -7.73 -18.90
C ASN A 137 1.96 -8.70 -17.82
N THR A 138 1.60 -9.98 -17.91
CA THR A 138 1.95 -11.01 -16.91
C THR A 138 3.45 -11.17 -16.65
N GLN A 139 4.30 -10.57 -17.47
CA GLN A 139 5.76 -10.59 -17.36
C GLN A 139 6.36 -9.38 -16.62
N LEU A 140 5.61 -8.29 -16.43
CA LEU A 140 6.12 -7.07 -15.79
C LEU A 140 5.61 -6.94 -14.35
N ASP A 141 6.44 -6.35 -13.48
CA ASP A 141 6.03 -5.98 -12.13
C ASP A 141 4.85 -4.99 -12.24
N PRO A 142 3.69 -5.26 -11.60
CA PRO A 142 2.55 -4.34 -11.64
C PRO A 142 2.84 -2.99 -10.96
N VAL A 143 3.89 -2.91 -10.15
CA VAL A 143 4.30 -1.69 -9.44
C VAL A 143 5.39 -0.98 -10.24
N VAL A 144 5.03 0.18 -10.81
CA VAL A 144 5.95 1.00 -11.60
C VAL A 144 6.40 2.21 -10.78
N LEU A 145 7.71 2.41 -10.69
CA LEU A 145 8.33 3.59 -10.08
C LEU A 145 8.95 4.45 -11.18
N THR A 146 8.52 5.70 -11.27
CA THR A 146 9.06 6.68 -12.23
C THR A 146 9.65 7.87 -11.49
N ASP A 147 10.78 8.37 -11.97
CA ASP A 147 11.38 9.60 -11.41
C ASP A 147 10.55 10.81 -11.85
N VAL A 148 10.09 11.61 -10.88
CA VAL A 148 9.22 12.76 -11.16
C VAL A 148 9.97 13.84 -11.96
N ASN A 149 11.29 13.91 -11.81
CA ASN A 149 12.12 14.93 -12.46
C ASN A 149 12.40 14.65 -13.95
N ASN A 150 12.12 13.45 -14.44
CA ASN A 150 12.34 13.05 -15.84
C ASN A 150 11.10 13.22 -16.73
N LEU A 151 10.06 13.92 -16.25
CA LEU A 151 8.79 14.15 -16.97
C LEU A 151 8.68 15.53 -17.62
N LYS A 152 9.81 16.23 -17.83
CA LYS A 152 9.90 17.47 -18.61
C LYS A 152 10.45 17.19 -19.99
#